data_AF-A0A953HFG2-F1
#
_entry.id   AF-A0A953HFG2-F1
#
_cell.length_a   1.000
_cell.length_b   1.000
_cell.length_c   1.000
_cell.angle_alpha   90.00
_cell.angle_beta   90.00
_cell.angle_gamma   90.00
#
_symmetry.space_group_name_H-M   'P 1'
#
loop_
_entity.id
_entity.type
_entity.pdbx_description
1 polymer ?
#
loop_
_entity_poly.entity_id
_entity_poly.type
_entity_poly.pdbx_seq_one_letter_code
_entity_poly.pdbx_strand_id
1 'polypeptide(L)'
;MGVMSFGDTLPVWGGNTSLCRTLIENAIEEVGPKPYLKLLKQSFDHGYNHADMERLTTHELIEFRATAVNWFRRELHGKALHEQTSSLFDQLHELIGLRLNQLGKN
;
A
#
# COMPACT_ATOMS: atom_id res chain seq x y z
N MET A 1 -7.74 -8.31 -10.39
CA MET A 1 -6.49 -7.52 -10.29
C MET A 1 -6.82 -6.36 -9.38
N GLY A 2 -6.03 -6.10 -8.33
CA GLY A 2 -6.19 -4.99 -7.41
C GLY A 2 -5.11 -3.94 -7.65
N VAL A 3 -5.44 -2.66 -7.55
CA VAL A 3 -4.48 -1.58 -7.84
C VAL A 3 -4.44 -0.53 -6.73
N MET A 4 -3.29 0.12 -6.58
CA MET A 4 -3.13 1.33 -5.77
C MET A 4 -2.65 2.47 -6.68
N SER A 5 -3.38 3.59 -6.72
CA SER A 5 -2.99 4.78 -7.49
C SER A 5 -2.31 5.81 -6.60
N PHE A 6 -1.28 6.48 -7.12
CA PHE A 6 -0.52 7.51 -6.39
C PHE A 6 -0.68 8.91 -7.03
N GLY A 7 -1.75 9.09 -7.80
CA GLY A 7 -2.07 10.29 -8.59
C GLY A 7 -1.75 10.14 -10.07
N ASP A 8 -2.08 11.16 -10.86
CA ASP A 8 -2.07 11.10 -12.34
C ASP A 8 -0.68 11.02 -12.97
N THR A 9 0.37 11.35 -12.20
CA THR A 9 1.75 11.45 -12.71
C THR A 9 2.62 10.24 -12.34
N LEU A 10 2.11 9.33 -11.51
CA LEU A 10 2.82 8.15 -11.06
C LEU A 10 2.14 6.88 -11.61
N PRO A 11 2.92 5.83 -11.92
CA PRO A 11 2.31 4.57 -12.33
C PRO A 11 1.46 3.99 -11.20
N VAL A 12 0.40 3.27 -11.59
CA VAL A 12 -0.38 2.47 -10.64
C VAL A 12 0.45 1.27 -10.18
N TRP A 13 0.41 0.98 -8.89
CA TRP A 13 0.93 -0.28 -8.38
C TRP A 13 -0.11 -1.38 -8.56
N GLY A 14 0.26 -2.45 -9.25
CA GLY A 14 -0.63 -3.58 -9.54
C GLY A 14 -0.29 -4.82 -8.73
N GLY A 15 -1.25 -5.29 -7.94
CA GLY A 15 -1.17 -6.57 -7.22
C GLY A 15 -2.44 -7.41 -7.44
N ASN A 16 -2.52 -8.58 -6.83
CA ASN A 16 -3.82 -9.25 -6.75
C ASN A 16 -4.70 -8.54 -5.69
N THR A 17 -6.02 -8.61 -5.85
CA THR A 17 -6.98 -7.92 -4.96
C THR A 17 -6.80 -8.34 -3.50
N SER A 18 -6.47 -9.62 -3.26
CA SER A 18 -6.22 -10.15 -1.93
C SER A 18 -5.01 -9.49 -1.28
N LEU A 19 -3.90 -9.30 -2.00
CA LEU A 19 -2.69 -8.65 -1.50
C LEU A 19 -2.97 -7.21 -1.11
N CYS A 20 -3.70 -6.45 -1.93
CA CYS A 20 -4.08 -5.08 -1.58
C CYS A 20 -4.89 -5.05 -0.28
N ARG A 21 -5.89 -5.93 -0.15
CA ARG A 21 -6.70 -6.05 1.07
C ARG A 21 -5.84 -6.43 2.27
N THR A 22 -4.97 -7.43 2.14
CA THR A 22 -4.08 -7.88 3.21
C THR A 22 -3.17 -6.76 3.70
N LEU A 23 -2.60 -5.94 2.82
CA LEU A 23 -1.77 -4.79 3.24
C LEU A 23 -2.58 -3.75 4.03
N ILE A 24 -3.83 -3.49 3.62
CA ILE A 24 -4.72 -2.54 4.32
C ILE A 24 -5.20 -3.10 5.66
N GLU A 25 -5.61 -4.37 5.69
CA GLU A 25 -6.04 -5.07 6.91
C GLU A 25 -4.89 -5.14 7.91
N ASN A 26 -3.68 -5.48 7.45
CA ASN A 26 -2.49 -5.45 8.26
C ASN A 26 -2.22 -4.06 8.84
N ALA A 27 -2.35 -3.01 8.04
CA ALA A 27 -2.18 -1.65 8.54
C ALA A 27 -3.22 -1.32 9.64
N ILE A 28 -4.47 -1.76 9.47
CA ILE A 28 -5.54 -1.60 10.48
C ILE A 28 -5.21 -2.38 11.75
N GLU A 29 -4.66 -3.59 11.64
CA GLU A 29 -4.22 -4.38 12.78
C GLU A 29 -3.06 -3.73 13.54
N GLU A 30 -2.09 -3.15 12.84
CA GLU A 30 -0.90 -2.54 13.45
C GLU A 30 -1.16 -1.17 14.07
N VAL A 31 -1.94 -0.29 13.42
CA VAL A 31 -2.09 1.12 13.85
C VAL A 31 -3.54 1.52 14.17
N GLY A 32 -4.45 0.55 14.16
CA GLY A 32 -5.87 0.73 14.42
C GLY A 32 -6.67 1.19 13.19
N PRO A 33 -8.01 1.21 13.29
CA PRO A 33 -8.90 1.45 12.15
C PRO A 33 -9.07 2.95 11.87
N LYS A 34 -7.99 3.60 11.42
CA LYS A 34 -7.96 5.03 11.09
C LYS A 34 -8.88 5.36 9.90
N PRO A 35 -9.40 6.60 9.79
CA PRO A 35 -10.34 6.97 8.72
C PRO A 35 -9.84 6.65 7.31
N TYR A 36 -8.57 6.97 7.00
CA TYR A 36 -8.02 6.70 5.67
C TYR A 36 -7.94 5.19 5.36
N LEU A 37 -7.56 4.36 6.33
CA LEU A 37 -7.51 2.90 6.16
C LEU A 37 -8.91 2.30 5.95
N LYS A 38 -9.91 2.82 6.67
CA LYS A 38 -11.31 2.43 6.44
C LYS A 38 -11.76 2.78 5.02
N LEU A 39 -11.42 3.96 4.52
CA LEU A 39 -11.77 4.38 3.16
C LEU A 39 -11.09 3.48 2.10
N LEU A 40 -9.80 3.18 2.26
CA LEU A 40 -9.08 2.26 1.37
C LEU A 40 -9.73 0.86 1.39
N LYS A 41 -10.07 0.34 2.57
CA LYS A 41 -10.73 -0.95 2.72
C LYS A 41 -12.12 -0.96 2.09
N GLN A 42 -12.92 0.09 2.33
CA GLN A 42 -14.29 0.22 1.82
C GLN A 42 -14.35 0.14 0.29
N SER A 43 -13.37 0.71 -0.41
CA SER A 43 -13.28 0.58 -1.86
C SER A 43 -13.29 -0.90 -2.28
N PHE A 44 -12.44 -1.71 -1.66
CA PHE A 44 -12.40 -3.14 -1.88
C PHE A 44 -13.66 -3.87 -1.41
N ASP A 45 -14.24 -3.49 -0.26
CA ASP A 45 -15.46 -4.11 0.27
C ASP A 45 -16.68 -3.89 -0.64
N HIS A 46 -16.76 -2.73 -1.31
CA HIS A 46 -17.81 -2.40 -2.29
C HIS A 46 -17.56 -3.02 -3.68
N GLY A 47 -16.51 -3.82 -3.84
CA GLY A 47 -16.17 -4.49 -5.10
C GLY A 47 -15.33 -3.65 -6.06
N TYR A 48 -14.92 -2.44 -5.67
CA TYR A 48 -13.90 -1.71 -6.43
C TYR A 48 -12.56 -2.41 -6.22
N ASN A 49 -11.82 -2.60 -7.31
CA ASN A 49 -10.51 -3.24 -7.25
C ASN A 49 -9.36 -2.22 -7.12
N HIS A 50 -9.60 -1.13 -6.40
CA HIS A 50 -8.73 0.05 -6.42
C HIS A 50 -8.64 0.71 -5.04
N ALA A 51 -7.44 1.15 -4.66
CA ALA A 51 -7.20 2.03 -3.52
C ALA A 51 -6.56 3.34 -4.00
N ASP A 52 -7.16 4.47 -3.61
CA ASP A 52 -6.64 5.79 -3.94
C ASP A 52 -5.67 6.28 -2.86
N MET A 53 -4.38 6.22 -3.16
CA MET A 53 -3.31 6.69 -2.27
C MET A 53 -2.99 8.17 -2.48
N GLU A 54 -3.51 8.81 -3.52
CA GLU A 54 -3.21 10.22 -3.84
C GLU A 54 -3.71 11.15 -2.73
N ARG A 55 -4.86 10.81 -2.16
CA ARG A 55 -5.58 11.59 -1.14
C ARG A 55 -4.98 11.47 0.26
N LEU A 56 -4.00 10.59 0.43
CA LEU A 56 -3.32 10.42 1.72
C LEU A 56 -2.34 11.56 1.97
N THR A 57 -2.31 12.02 3.21
CA THR A 57 -1.32 12.96 3.70
C THR A 57 0.06 12.31 3.78
N THR A 58 1.11 13.13 3.88
CA THR A 58 2.49 12.67 4.10
C THR A 58 2.59 11.72 5.30
N HIS A 59 1.90 12.03 6.41
CA HIS A 59 1.92 11.20 7.61
C HIS A 59 1.27 9.83 7.36
N GLU A 60 0.11 9.79 6.70
CA GLU A 60 -0.62 8.56 6.40
C GLU A 60 0.15 7.67 5.41
N LEU A 61 0.82 8.26 4.42
CA LEU A 61 1.71 7.53 3.50
C LEU A 61 2.92 6.93 4.21
N ILE A 62 3.56 7.67 5.10
CA ILE A 62 4.69 7.18 5.90
C ILE A 62 4.23 6.01 6.79
N GLU A 63 3.09 6.16 7.45
CA GLU A 63 2.54 5.12 8.32
C GLU A 63 2.17 3.87 7.52
N PHE A 64 1.45 4.01 6.40
CA PHE A 64 1.10 2.88 5.55
C PHE A 64 2.34 2.17 4.98
N ARG A 65 3.37 2.93 4.58
CA ARG A 65 4.65 2.37 4.13
C ARG A 65 5.29 1.55 5.25
N ALA A 66 5.29 2.04 6.48
CA ALA A 66 5.89 1.34 7.61
C ALA A 66 5.17 0.02 7.89
N THR A 67 3.83 0.01 7.90
CA THR A 67 3.03 -1.21 8.10
C THR A 67 3.22 -2.21 6.95
N ALA A 68 3.30 -1.72 5.70
CA ALA A 68 3.58 -2.60 4.55
C ALA A 68 4.97 -3.24 4.65
N VAL A 69 6.01 -2.46 4.98
CA VAL A 69 7.37 -2.97 5.20
C VAL A 69 7.38 -4.02 6.32
N ASN A 70 6.68 -3.79 7.41
CA ASN A 70 6.60 -4.76 8.51
C ASN A 70 5.92 -6.06 8.07
N TRP A 71 4.81 -5.96 7.33
CA TRP A 71 4.13 -7.13 6.77
C TRP A 71 5.05 -7.94 5.86
N PHE A 72 5.69 -7.27 4.89
CA PHE A 72 6.62 -7.94 3.98
C PHE A 72 7.77 -8.59 4.77
N ARG A 73 8.39 -7.91 5.73
CA ARG A 73 9.43 -8.51 6.56
C ARG A 73 8.96 -9.79 7.25
N ARG A 74 7.75 -9.81 7.82
CA ARG A 74 7.19 -11.02 8.44
C ARG A 74 6.97 -12.16 7.45
N GLU A 75 6.45 -11.87 6.26
CA GLU A 75 6.29 -12.90 5.21
C GLU A 75 7.62 -13.38 4.63
N LEU A 76 8.62 -12.51 4.60
CA LEU A 76 9.99 -12.82 4.15
C LEU A 76 10.77 -13.64 5.19
N HIS A 77 10.49 -13.46 6.48
CA HIS A 77 11.11 -14.22 7.56
C HIS A 77 10.54 -15.65 7.62
N GLY A 78 11.11 -16.56 6.83
CA GLY A 78 10.92 -18.01 6.99
C GLY A 78 10.47 -18.79 5.76
N LYS A 79 10.33 -18.17 4.59
CA LYS A 79 9.95 -18.84 3.33
C LYS A 79 10.98 -18.58 2.23
N ALA A 80 11.23 -19.60 1.39
CA ALA A 80 11.92 -19.39 0.13
C ALA A 80 11.10 -18.41 -0.72
N LEU A 81 11.71 -17.28 -1.05
CA LEU A 81 11.06 -16.19 -1.74
C LEU A 81 10.53 -16.64 -3.10
N HIS A 82 9.28 -16.29 -3.42
CA HIS A 82 8.89 -16.17 -4.82
C HIS A 82 9.35 -14.79 -5.31
N GLU A 83 10.26 -14.74 -6.28
CA GLU A 83 10.87 -13.51 -6.86
C GLU A 83 9.85 -12.39 -7.11
N GLN A 84 8.66 -12.78 -7.56
CA GLN A 84 7.52 -11.89 -7.78
C GLN A 84 7.09 -11.09 -6.54
N THR A 85 7.10 -11.68 -5.34
CA THR A 85 6.68 -11.01 -4.10
C THR A 85 7.67 -9.92 -3.67
N SER A 86 8.98 -10.16 -3.85
CA SER A 86 9.99 -9.11 -3.59
C SER A 86 9.86 -7.98 -4.59
N SER A 87 9.69 -8.30 -5.88
CA SER A 87 9.52 -7.25 -6.91
C SER A 87 8.29 -6.38 -6.63
N LEU A 88 7.17 -6.98 -6.21
CA LEU A 88 5.97 -6.23 -5.83
C LEU A 88 6.20 -5.31 -4.63
N PHE A 89 6.94 -5.78 -3.61
CA PHE A 89 7.31 -4.95 -2.48
C PHE A 89 8.16 -3.75 -2.89
N ASP A 90 9.23 -3.99 -3.66
CA ASP A 90 10.17 -2.95 -4.08
C ASP A 90 9.44 -1.86 -4.89
N GLN A 91 8.56 -2.27 -5.81
CA GLN A 91 7.72 -1.35 -6.59
C GLN A 91 6.79 -0.51 -5.72
N LEU A 92 6.10 -1.13 -4.74
CA LEU A 92 5.21 -0.40 -3.84
C LEU A 92 5.98 0.62 -3.00
N HIS A 93 7.13 0.19 -2.47
CA HIS A 93 7.99 1.00 -1.63
C HIS A 93 8.55 2.21 -2.38
N GLU A 94 8.97 2.00 -3.63
CA GLU A 94 9.45 3.05 -4.53
C GLU A 94 8.33 4.07 -4.83
N LEU A 95 7.13 3.60 -5.20
CA LEU A 95 6.01 4.49 -5.53
C LEU A 95 5.57 5.36 -4.36
N ILE A 96 5.51 4.81 -3.15
CA ILE A 96 5.23 5.62 -1.96
C ILE A 96 6.37 6.64 -1.75
N GLY A 97 7.62 6.25 -1.96
CA GLY A 97 8.77 7.16 -1.89
C GLY A 97 8.69 8.32 -2.88
N LEU A 98 8.33 8.03 -4.14
CA LEU A 98 8.12 9.05 -5.17
C LEU A 98 6.99 10.00 -4.80
N ARG A 99 5.86 9.49 -4.29
CA ARG A 99 4.74 10.33 -3.84
C ARG A 99 5.14 11.23 -2.67
N LEU A 100 5.85 10.70 -1.68
CA LEU A 100 6.36 11.48 -0.55
C LEU A 100 7.30 12.61 -1.02
N ASN A 101 8.16 12.33 -1.99
CA ASN A 101 9.03 13.34 -2.59
C ASN A 101 8.26 14.44 -3.33
N GLN A 102 7.13 14.11 -3.98
CA GLN A 102 6.26 15.13 -4.60
C GLN A 102 5.60 16.03 -3.55
N LEU A 103 5.14 15.45 -2.43
CA LEU A 103 4.49 16.21 -1.36
C LEU A 103 5.47 17.11 -0.59
N GLY A 104 6.74 16.73 -0.46
CA GLY A 104 7.77 17.55 0.20
C GLY A 104 8.41 18.64 -0.67
N LYS A 105 8.07 18.70 -1.97
CA LYS A 105 8.55 19.72 -2.92
C LYS A 105 7.54 20.85 -3.15
N ASN A 106 6.35 20.75 -2.56
CA ASN A 106 5.30 21.78 -2.55
C ASN A 106 5.32 22.54 -1.22
#